data_AF-A0A6B2UW03-F1
#
_entry.id   AF-A0A6B2UW03-F1
#
_cell.length_a   1.000
_cell.length_b   1.000
_cell.length_c   1.000
_cell.angle_alpha   90.00
_cell.angle_beta   90.00
_cell.angle_gamma   90.00
#
_symmetry.space_group_name_H-M   'P 1'
#
loop_
_entity.id
_entity.type
_entity.pdbx_description
1 polymer ?
#
loop_
_entity_poly.entity_id
_entity_poly.type
_entity_poly.pdbx_seq_one_letter_code
_entity_poly.pdbx_strand_id
1 'polypeptide(L)' 'MAPRKNAKPKPVSCPDCDGKGETSETVRVGARKGRATGNRQAALCLTCLGTGEAPADGA' A
#
# COMPACT_ATOMS: atom_id res chain seq x y z
N MET A 1 -42.54 2.23 4.63
CA MET A 1 -41.31 2.18 5.46
C MET A 1 -40.16 1.85 4.52
N ALA A 2 -39.20 2.76 4.30
CA ALA A 2 -38.10 2.53 3.36
C ALA A 2 -37.04 1.61 3.99
N PRO A 3 -36.42 0.68 3.23
CA PRO A 3 -35.38 -0.18 3.76
C PRO A 3 -34.17 0.66 4.17
N ARG A 4 -33.69 0.45 5.41
CA ARG A 4 -32.46 1.07 5.89
C ARG A 4 -31.30 0.50 5.08
N LYS A 5 -30.58 1.34 4.32
CA LYS A 5 -29.33 0.93 3.68
C LYS A 5 -28.34 0.53 4.76
N ASN A 6 -27.90 -0.72 4.77
CA ASN A 6 -26.75 -1.14 5.56
C ASN A 6 -25.54 -0.31 5.11
N ALA A 7 -24.93 0.42 6.04
CA ALA A 7 -23.67 1.10 5.77
C ALA A 7 -22.62 0.04 5.44
N LYS A 8 -21.92 0.20 4.31
CA LYS A 8 -20.76 -0.65 4.01
C LYS A 8 -19.74 -0.48 5.13
N PRO A 9 -19.11 -1.58 5.61
CA PRO A 9 -18.05 -1.47 6.59
C PRO A 9 -16.96 -0.53 6.07
N LYS A 10 -16.44 0.33 6.95
CA LYS A 10 -15.33 1.22 6.59
C LYS A 10 -14.12 0.35 6.25
N PRO A 11 -13.47 0.59 5.10
CA PRO A 11 -12.27 -0.14 4.76
C PRO A 11 -11.18 0.18 5.79
N VAL A 12 -10.52 -0.87 6.28
CA VAL A 12 -9.44 -0.77 7.26
C VAL A 12 -8.17 -0.36 6.53
N SER A 13 -7.36 0.52 7.10
CA SER A 13 -6.08 0.91 6.50
C SER A 13 -5.11 -0.28 6.42
N CYS A 14 -4.36 -0.37 5.33
CA CYS A 14 -3.31 -1.38 5.18
C CYS A 14 -2.18 -1.14 6.20
N PRO A 15 -1.81 -2.14 7.02
CA PRO A 15 -0.81 -1.97 8.09
C PRO A 15 0.63 -1.83 7.56
N ASP A 16 0.94 -2.33 6.36
CA ASP A 16 2.30 -2.27 5.79
C ASP A 16 2.65 -0.90 5.19
N CYS A 17 1.66 -0.14 4.76
CA CYS A 17 1.86 1.18 4.14
C CYS A 17 1.09 2.31 4.84
N ASP A 18 0.52 2.06 6.02
CA ASP A 18 -0.27 3.01 6.80
C ASP A 18 -1.37 3.71 5.97
N GLY A 19 -1.99 2.96 5.08
CA GLY A 19 -3.03 3.48 4.21
C GLY A 19 -2.58 4.28 2.98
N LYS A 20 -1.28 4.38 2.72
CA LYS A 20 -0.78 5.16 1.58
C LYS A 20 -0.89 4.47 0.23
N GLY A 21 -0.91 3.14 0.20
CA GLY A 21 -0.88 2.35 -1.04
C GLY A 21 0.53 2.23 -1.65
N GLU A 22 1.52 2.94 -1.10
CA GLU A 22 2.89 2.94 -1.59
C GLU A 22 3.90 2.89 -0.44
N THR A 23 5.08 2.35 -0.71
CA THR A 23 6.24 2.36 0.17
C THR A 23 7.35 3.20 -0.46
N SER A 24 8.16 3.87 0.36
CA SER A 24 9.26 4.69 -0.13
C SER A 24 10.59 3.94 -0.04
N GLU A 25 11.24 3.70 -1.17
CA GLU A 25 12.54 3.01 -1.21
C GLU A 25 13.65 3.92 -1.74
N THR A 26 14.88 3.73 -1.27
CA THR A 26 16.04 4.48 -1.78
C THR A 26 16.50 3.86 -3.09
N VAL A 27 16.62 4.66 -4.15
CA VAL A 27 17.07 4.17 -5.45
C VAL A 27 18.54 3.78 -5.35
N ARG A 28 18.87 2.54 -5.75
CA ARG A 28 20.25 2.03 -5.79
C ARG A 28 20.66 1.70 -7.21
N VAL A 29 21.88 2.07 -7.60
CA VAL A 29 22.40 1.87 -8.97
C VAL A 29 23.73 1.12 -8.98
N GLY A 30 24.00 0.36 -10.04
CA GLY A 30 25.22 -0.42 -10.21
C GLY A 30 25.07 -1.90 -9.85
N ALA A 31 26.12 -2.69 -10.12
CA ALA A 31 26.06 -4.14 -9.97
C ALA A 31 25.93 -4.59 -8.50
N ARG A 32 25.39 -5.80 -8.31
CA ARG A 32 25.23 -6.46 -7.00
C ARG A 32 24.35 -5.65 -6.03
N LYS A 33 24.91 -5.18 -4.90
CA LYS A 33 24.17 -4.45 -3.87
C LYS A 33 23.88 -2.99 -4.23
N GLY A 34 24.46 -2.49 -5.32
CA GLY A 34 24.30 -1.13 -5.80
C GLY A 34 24.84 -0.07 -4.83
N ARG A 35 24.90 1.17 -5.28
CA ARG A 35 25.15 2.36 -4.44
C ARG A 35 23.84 3.11 -4.25
N ALA A 36 23.54 3.49 -3.01
CA ALA A 36 22.42 4.36 -2.71
C ALA A 36 22.62 5.71 -3.40
N THR A 37 21.57 6.19 -4.06
CA THR A 37 21.50 7.55 -4.59
C THR A 37 20.78 8.45 -3.58
N GLY A 38 20.82 9.77 -3.80
CA GLY A 38 20.02 10.72 -3.02
C GLY A 38 18.53 10.71 -3.36
N ASN A 39 18.10 9.85 -4.30
CA ASN A 39 16.72 9.79 -4.77
C ASN A 39 15.92 8.72 -4.02
N ARG A 40 14.62 8.99 -3.84
CA ARG A 40 13.63 8.01 -3.40
C ARG A 40 12.67 7.68 -4.54
N GLN A 41 12.26 6.43 -4.59
CA GLN A 41 11.19 5.95 -5.45
C GLN A 41 10.00 5.52 -4.60
N ALA A 42 8.80 5.82 -5.08
CA ALA A 42 7.58 5.21 -4.58
C ALA A 42 7.42 3.84 -5.26
N ALA A 43 7.30 2.79 -4.45
CA ALA A 43 6.96 1.46 -4.90
C ALA A 43 5.51 1.15 -4.51
N LEU A 44 4.79 0.43 -5.35
CA LEU A 44 3.47 -0.07 -5.03
C LEU A 44 3.54 -0.93 -3.76
N CYS A 45 2.68 -0.68 -2.78
CA CYS A 45 2.58 -1.57 -1.62
C CYS A 45 1.99 -2.90 -2.09
N LEU A 46 2.78 -3.96 -1.98
CA LEU A 46 2.41 -5.29 -2.49
C LEU A 46 1.33 -5.97 -1.64
N THR A 47 1.17 -5.59 -0.38
CA THR A 47 0.13 -6.14 0.52
C THR A 47 -1.27 -5.70 0.08
N CYS A 48 -1.44 -4.44 -0.28
CA CYS A 48 -2.74 -3.88 -0.67
C CYS A 48 -2.85 -3.57 -2.17
N LEU A 49 -1.81 -3.85 -2.95
CA LEU A 49 -1.76 -3.58 -4.39
C LEU A 49 -2.10 -2.11 -4.75
N GLY A 50 -1.68 -1.16 -3.91
CA GLY A 50 -1.92 0.27 -4.15
C GLY A 50 -3.21 0.85 -3.60
N THR A 51 -4.12 0.05 -3.03
CA THR A 51 -5.40 0.57 -2.51
C THR A 51 -5.23 1.38 -1.22
N GLY A 52 -4.20 1.08 -0.43
CA GLY A 52 -4.06 1.59 0.93
C GLY A 52 -5.03 0.92 1.92
N GLU A 53 -5.77 -0.09 1.49
CA GLU A 53 -6.77 -0.74 2.33
C GLU A 53 -6.31 -2.17 2.61
N ALA A 54 -6.55 -2.64 3.83
CA ALA A 54 -6.20 -4.00 4.22
C ALA A 54 -6.90 -4.98 3.26
N PRO A 55 -6.18 -6.01 2.76
CA PRO A 55 -6.81 -7.04 1.96
C PRO A 55 -7.97 -7.64 2.78
N ALA A 56 -9.17 -7.66 2.19
CA ALA A 56 -10.25 -8.47 2.75
C ALA A 56 -9.74 -9.92 2.77
N ASP A 57 -9.79 -10.58 3.93
CA ASP A 57 -9.20 -11.89 4.18
C ASP A 57 -9.19 -12.80 2.94
N GLY A 58 -7.98 -13.26 2.59
CA GLY A 58 -7.60 -13.67 1.24
C GLY A 58 -8.50 -14.68 0.54
N ALA A 59 -8.50 -14.57 -0.79
CA ALA A 59 -8.88 -15.62 -1.72
C ALA A 59 -7.76 -15.78 -2.76
#